data_AF-K5VQH6-F1
#
_entry.id   AF-K5VQH6-F1
#
_cell.length_a   1.000
_cell.length_b   1.000
_cell.length_c   1.000
_cell.angle_alpha   90.00
_cell.angle_beta   90.00
_cell.angle_gamma   90.00
#
_symmetry.space_group_name_H-M   'P 1'
#
loop_
_entity.id
_entity.type
_entity.pdbx_description
1 polymer ?
#
loop_
_entity_poly.entity_id
_entity_poly.type
_entity_poly.pdbx_seq_one_letter_code
_entity_poly.pdbx_strand_id
1 'polypeptide(L)'
;MFATLVRLSKASRKPLTPKRGNKDYYKGTRQAVLPGGPRTGAPGKHVVKGKAKYRLLDEKVRYFVAPPIEDILASPLKPYVHTDVKLTKAQEREVLGKLPRGGLNGAHLLSLAAKQGEVAHSSEAANTSL
;
A
#
# COMPACT_ATOMS: atom_id res chain seq x y z
N MET A 1 39.52 13.51 -37.78
CA MET A 1 38.24 12.78 -37.81
C MET A 1 38.47 11.42 -37.19
N PHE A 2 38.12 11.21 -35.91
CA PHE A 2 38.38 9.95 -35.21
C PHE A 2 37.18 9.01 -35.34
N ALA A 3 37.21 8.17 -36.37
CA ALA A 3 36.26 7.09 -36.56
C ALA A 3 36.68 5.88 -35.71
N THR A 4 36.37 5.86 -34.40
CA THR A 4 36.15 4.67 -33.54
C THR A 4 36.27 5.01 -32.05
N LEU A 5 35.29 5.70 -31.47
CA LEU A 5 35.07 5.60 -30.02
C LEU A 5 34.24 4.33 -29.77
N VAL A 6 34.76 3.41 -28.95
CA VAL A 6 34.08 2.14 -28.55
C VAL A 6 32.67 2.37 -27.98
N ARG A 7 32.32 3.61 -27.58
CA ARG A 7 30.96 4.02 -27.18
C ARG A 7 29.93 4.03 -28.33
N LEU A 8 30.39 4.09 -29.57
CA LEU A 8 29.58 4.01 -30.80
C LEU A 8 29.62 2.62 -31.44
N SER A 9 30.37 1.67 -30.86
CA SER A 9 30.42 0.30 -31.36
C SER A 9 29.48 -0.59 -30.54
N LYS A 10 28.55 -1.24 -31.25
CA LYS A 10 27.69 -2.34 -30.80
C LYS A 10 26.63 -1.95 -29.76
N ALA A 11 25.35 -1.98 -30.15
CA ALA A 11 24.34 -2.47 -29.22
C ALA A 11 24.72 -3.93 -28.89
N SER A 12 24.67 -4.45 -27.67
CA SER A 12 23.38 -4.87 -27.11
C SER A 12 23.58 -5.74 -25.86
N ARG A 13 24.16 -5.22 -24.76
CA ARG A 13 24.01 -5.85 -23.43
C ARG A 13 22.87 -5.25 -22.59
N LYS A 14 22.09 -4.34 -23.19
CA LYS A 14 20.91 -3.77 -22.54
C LYS A 14 19.81 -4.84 -22.48
N PRO A 15 19.05 -4.90 -21.38
CA PRO A 15 17.95 -5.86 -21.26
C PRO A 15 16.92 -5.64 -22.36
N LEU A 16 16.44 -6.73 -22.95
CA LEU A 16 15.40 -6.68 -23.98
C LEU A 16 14.10 -6.09 -23.40
N THR A 17 13.51 -5.12 -24.09
CA THR A 17 12.19 -4.58 -23.77
C THR A 17 11.11 -5.32 -24.56
N PRO A 18 9.82 -5.23 -24.18
CA PRO A 18 8.74 -5.90 -24.92
C PRO A 18 8.63 -5.49 -26.40
N LYS A 19 9.28 -4.40 -26.82
CA LYS A 19 9.23 -3.85 -28.18
C LYS A 19 10.44 -4.20 -29.04
N ARG A 20 11.40 -4.96 -28.52
CA ARG A 20 12.70 -5.24 -29.16
C ARG A 20 12.90 -6.70 -29.60
N GLY A 21 11.94 -7.58 -29.36
CA GLY A 21 11.97 -8.97 -29.81
C GLY A 21 11.10 -9.23 -31.04
N ASN A 22 11.22 -10.42 -31.62
CA ASN A 22 10.39 -10.88 -32.74
C ASN A 22 9.03 -11.45 -32.26
N LYS A 23 8.22 -11.99 -33.17
CA LYS A 23 6.85 -12.48 -32.94
C LYS A 23 6.68 -13.39 -31.72
N ASP A 24 7.63 -14.27 -31.45
CA ASP A 24 7.54 -15.26 -30.36
C ASP A 24 8.07 -14.72 -29.01
N TYR A 25 8.63 -13.51 -29.00
CA TYR A 25 9.15 -12.90 -27.79
C TYR A 25 8.06 -12.18 -27.00
N TYR A 26 7.64 -12.78 -25.89
CA TYR A 26 6.75 -12.15 -24.92
C TYR A 26 7.50 -11.75 -23.64
N LYS A 27 7.37 -10.49 -23.23
CA LYS A 27 7.85 -9.99 -21.94
C LYS A 27 6.73 -9.27 -21.19
N GLY A 28 6.38 -9.77 -20.01
CA GLY A 28 5.37 -9.17 -19.14
C GLY A 28 5.81 -7.84 -18.50
N THR A 29 4.83 -7.02 -18.10
CA THR A 29 5.02 -5.68 -17.53
C THR A 29 4.77 -5.62 -16.01
N ARG A 30 4.94 -6.74 -15.31
CA ARG A 30 4.71 -6.85 -13.85
C ARG A 30 3.28 -6.48 -13.38
N GLN A 31 2.28 -6.67 -14.24
CA GLN A 31 0.87 -6.49 -13.85
C GLN A 31 0.46 -7.35 -12.64
N ALA A 32 1.15 -8.47 -12.39
CA ALA A 32 0.96 -9.34 -11.23
C ALA A 32 1.58 -8.82 -9.91
N VAL A 33 2.04 -7.57 -9.86
CA VAL A 33 2.71 -6.96 -8.69
C VAL A 33 1.94 -5.70 -8.32
N LEU A 34 1.78 -5.44 -7.01
CA LEU A 34 1.24 -4.17 -6.53
C LEU A 34 2.25 -3.04 -6.77
N PRO A 35 1.80 -1.79 -7.02
CA PRO A 35 2.71 -0.64 -7.05
C PRO A 35 3.53 -0.58 -5.75
N GLY A 36 4.85 -0.74 -5.85
CA GLY A 36 5.75 -0.78 -4.68
C GLY A 36 5.57 -1.98 -3.73
N GLY A 37 4.72 -2.95 -4.07
CA GLY A 37 4.30 -4.01 -3.16
C GLY A 37 4.69 -5.43 -3.60
N PRO A 38 4.19 -6.45 -2.87
CA PRO A 38 4.49 -7.85 -3.16
C PRO A 38 3.82 -8.34 -4.46
N ARG A 39 4.30 -9.48 -4.95
CA ARG A 39 3.72 -10.17 -6.11
C ARG A 39 2.43 -10.86 -5.68
N THR A 40 1.33 -10.51 -6.33
CA THR A 40 -0.03 -11.03 -6.08
C THR A 40 -0.44 -12.15 -7.04
N GLY A 41 0.32 -12.33 -8.13
CA GLY A 41 0.08 -13.39 -9.10
C GLY A 41 -0.80 -12.95 -10.27
N ALA A 42 -1.06 -13.87 -11.21
CA ALA A 42 -1.87 -13.59 -12.38
C ALA A 42 -3.37 -13.65 -12.02
N PRO A 43 -4.23 -12.79 -12.60
CA PRO A 43 -5.66 -12.72 -12.30
C PRO A 43 -6.47 -13.88 -12.90
N GLY A 44 -5.83 -14.83 -13.59
CA GLY A 44 -6.50 -15.86 -14.35
C GLY A 44 -5.56 -16.93 -14.85
N LYS A 45 -6.10 -17.84 -15.67
CA LYS A 45 -5.36 -18.98 -16.24
C LYS A 45 -5.58 -19.06 -17.75
N HIS A 46 -4.52 -19.44 -18.47
CA HIS A 46 -4.62 -19.80 -19.87
C HIS A 46 -5.36 -21.12 -20.02
N VAL A 47 -6.30 -21.18 -20.95
CA VAL A 47 -7.12 -22.35 -21.24
C VAL A 47 -6.65 -22.95 -22.56
N VAL A 48 -6.18 -24.19 -22.52
CA VAL A 48 -5.62 -24.88 -23.69
C VAL A 48 -6.72 -25.31 -24.67
N LYS A 49 -7.85 -25.80 -24.15
CA LYS A 49 -8.98 -26.31 -24.93
C LYS A 49 -10.22 -25.44 -24.76
N GLY A 50 -10.79 -24.96 -25.86
CA GLY A 50 -11.98 -24.09 -25.86
C GLY A 50 -11.83 -22.83 -26.73
N LYS A 51 -12.94 -22.08 -26.84
CA LYS A 51 -13.02 -20.82 -27.61
C LYS A 51 -12.34 -19.66 -26.87
N ALA A 52 -12.56 -19.54 -25.55
CA ALA A 52 -11.87 -18.56 -24.72
C ALA A 52 -10.48 -19.08 -24.30
N LYS A 53 -9.41 -18.38 -24.69
CA LYS A 53 -8.01 -18.78 -24.44
C LYS A 53 -7.47 -18.33 -23.08
N TYR A 54 -8.17 -17.44 -22.39
CA TYR A 54 -7.85 -16.98 -21.05
C TYR A 54 -9.12 -16.87 -20.21
N ARG A 55 -9.10 -17.40 -18.99
CA ARG A 55 -10.20 -17.33 -18.04
C ARG A 55 -9.76 -16.49 -16.84
N LEU A 56 -10.52 -15.44 -16.55
CA LEU A 56 -10.37 -14.65 -15.33
C LEU A 56 -10.91 -15.43 -14.13
N LEU A 57 -10.24 -15.29 -13.00
CA LEU A 57 -10.65 -15.87 -11.72
C LEU A 57 -10.91 -14.70 -10.78
N ASP A 58 -12.19 -14.39 -10.54
CA ASP A 58 -12.59 -13.19 -9.79
C ASP A 58 -11.95 -13.12 -8.40
N GLU A 59 -11.76 -14.27 -7.76
CA GLU A 59 -11.04 -14.41 -6.48
C GLU A 59 -9.58 -13.91 -6.51
N LYS A 60 -8.96 -13.87 -7.69
CA LYS A 60 -7.57 -13.41 -7.90
C LYS A 60 -7.49 -12.04 -8.53
N VAL A 61 -8.63 -11.46 -8.92
CA VAL A 61 -8.69 -10.10 -9.45
C VAL A 61 -8.55 -9.15 -8.26
N ARG A 62 -7.65 -8.18 -8.41
CA ARG A 62 -7.47 -7.14 -7.39
C ARG A 62 -8.55 -6.10 -7.53
N TYR A 63 -9.12 -5.70 -6.41
CA TYR A 63 -9.99 -4.55 -6.28
C TYR A 63 -9.48 -3.66 -5.15
N PHE A 64 -9.69 -2.35 -5.28
CA PHE A 64 -9.33 -1.38 -4.27
C PHE A 64 -10.60 -0.94 -3.57
N VAL A 65 -10.73 -1.27 -2.29
CA VAL A 65 -11.87 -0.86 -1.48
C VAL A 65 -11.65 0.58 -1.02
N ALA A 66 -12.58 1.46 -1.38
CA ALA A 66 -12.62 2.83 -0.92
C ALA A 66 -13.84 3.03 -0.02
N PRO A 67 -13.76 3.89 1.02
CA PRO A 67 -14.93 4.33 1.75
C PRO A 67 -15.95 5.04 0.84
N PRO A 68 -17.21 5.18 1.27
CA PRO A 68 -18.20 6.02 0.58
C PRO A 68 -17.66 7.44 0.34
N ILE A 69 -17.97 8.01 -0.83
CA ILE A 69 -17.45 9.32 -1.20
C ILE A 69 -17.93 10.43 -0.25
N GLU A 70 -19.14 10.30 0.28
CA GLU A 70 -19.74 11.24 1.23
C GLU A 70 -18.89 11.33 2.52
N ASP A 71 -18.47 10.19 3.05
CA ASP A 71 -17.60 10.12 4.24
C ASP A 71 -16.23 10.74 3.99
N ILE A 72 -15.67 10.52 2.79
CA ILE A 72 -14.37 11.10 2.40
C ILE A 72 -14.47 12.63 2.32
N LEU A 73 -15.57 13.15 1.77
CA LEU A 73 -15.79 14.59 1.64
C LEU A 73 -16.13 15.27 2.97
N ALA A 74 -16.88 14.57 3.84
CA ALA A 74 -17.21 15.04 5.18
C ALA A 74 -16.01 14.98 6.14
N SER A 75 -14.99 14.19 5.83
CA SER A 75 -13.81 14.03 6.69
C SER A 75 -13.02 15.34 6.83
N PRO A 76 -12.69 15.75 8.07
CA PRO A 76 -11.82 16.90 8.31
C PRO A 76 -10.35 16.62 7.92
N LEU A 77 -9.99 15.36 7.69
CA LEU A 77 -8.61 14.95 7.42
C LEU A 77 -8.17 15.42 6.03
N LYS A 78 -6.97 16.01 5.97
CA LYS A 78 -6.32 16.43 4.73
C LYS A 78 -5.00 15.68 4.54
N PRO A 79 -4.47 15.59 3.30
CA PRO A 79 -3.19 14.93 3.05
C PRO A 79 -2.00 15.60 3.75
N TYR A 80 -2.15 16.87 4.12
CA TYR A 80 -1.11 17.68 4.75
C TYR A 80 -1.63 18.35 6.02
N VAL A 81 -0.69 18.66 6.91
CA VAL A 81 -0.93 19.42 8.15
C VAL A 81 -0.25 20.78 8.03
N HIS A 82 -0.84 21.80 8.65
CA HIS A 82 -0.25 23.13 8.71
C HIS A 82 1.04 23.13 9.54
N THR A 83 2.09 23.82 9.08
CA THR A 83 3.42 23.82 9.73
C THR A 83 3.40 24.36 11.16
N ASP A 84 2.47 25.27 11.44
CA ASP A 84 2.40 25.95 12.74
C ASP A 84 1.66 25.13 13.80
N VAL A 85 0.98 24.04 13.41
CA VAL A 85 0.25 23.18 14.33
C VAL A 85 1.26 22.26 15.02
N LYS A 86 1.48 22.50 16.32
CA LYS A 86 2.28 21.65 17.19
C LYS A 86 1.37 20.86 18.13
N LEU A 87 1.72 19.62 18.42
CA LEU A 87 1.00 18.82 19.40
C LEU A 87 1.12 19.46 20.79
N THR A 88 0.00 19.51 21.51
CA THR A 88 0.00 19.90 22.92
C THR A 88 0.53 18.75 23.78
N LYS A 89 1.05 19.06 24.97
CA LYS A 89 1.52 18.03 25.92
C LYS A 89 0.43 17.04 26.32
N ALA A 90 -0.84 17.46 26.27
CA ALA A 90 -1.98 16.56 26.52
C ALA A 90 -2.14 15.56 25.37
N GLN A 91 -2.13 16.05 24.12
CA GLN A 91 -2.21 15.21 22.92
C GLN A 91 -1.02 14.25 22.80
N GLU A 92 0.20 14.67 23.18
CA GLU A 92 1.36 13.78 23.21
C GLU A 92 1.22 12.63 24.22
N ARG A 93 0.43 12.84 25.29
CA ARG A 93 0.17 11.85 26.35
C ARG A 93 -1.04 10.98 26.08
N GLU A 94 -1.81 11.25 25.02
CA GLU A 94 -2.90 10.37 24.59
C GLU A 94 -2.36 8.96 24.31
N VAL A 95 -3.25 7.98 24.39
CA VAL A 95 -2.95 6.55 24.25
C VAL A 95 -2.12 6.26 22.99
N LEU A 96 -2.35 6.99 21.90
CA LEU A 96 -1.60 6.88 20.63
C LEU A 96 -0.76 8.12 20.29
N GLY A 97 -0.56 9.03 21.25
CA GLY A 97 0.08 10.34 21.02
C GLY A 97 1.54 10.25 20.61
N LYS A 98 2.29 9.30 21.18
CA LYS A 98 3.70 9.07 20.81
C LYS A 98 3.97 7.60 20.56
N LEU A 99 4.42 7.28 19.34
CA LEU A 99 4.83 5.94 18.99
C LEU A 99 6.14 5.55 19.72
N PRO A 100 6.22 4.33 20.28
CA PRO A 100 7.40 3.86 20.98
C PRO A 100 8.61 3.69 20.04
N ARG A 101 9.81 3.85 20.59
CA ARG A 101 11.05 3.52 19.87
C ARG A 101 11.08 2.01 19.60
N GLY A 102 11.18 1.62 18.33
CA GLY A 102 11.12 0.22 17.89
C GLY A 102 9.76 -0.21 17.32
N GLY A 103 8.77 0.68 17.28
CA GLY A 103 7.47 0.40 16.66
C GLY A 103 6.46 -0.31 17.56
N LEU A 104 5.29 -0.62 16.99
CA LEU A 104 4.18 -1.23 17.72
C LEU A 104 4.43 -2.73 17.97
N ASN A 105 4.95 -3.04 19.14
CA ASN A 105 5.16 -4.42 19.60
C ASN A 105 3.90 -4.97 20.29
N GLY A 106 3.77 -6.31 20.35
CA GLY A 106 2.64 -6.97 21.01
C GLY A 106 2.46 -6.56 22.48
N ALA A 107 3.57 -6.45 23.24
CA ALA A 107 3.53 -5.97 24.62
C ALA A 107 3.03 -4.51 24.72
N HIS A 108 3.40 -3.65 23.75
CA HIS A 108 2.92 -2.28 23.70
C HIS A 108 1.41 -2.25 23.44
N LEU A 109 0.93 -2.98 22.44
CA LEU A 109 -0.50 -3.08 22.13
C LEU A 109 -1.31 -3.63 23.33
N LEU A 110 -0.78 -4.62 24.05
CA LEU A 110 -1.41 -5.15 25.26
C LEU A 110 -1.52 -4.08 26.35
N SER A 111 -0.46 -3.32 26.59
CA SER A 111 -0.49 -2.21 27.56
C SER A 111 -1.44 -1.08 27.16
N LEU A 112 -1.58 -0.80 25.86
CA LEU A 112 -2.57 0.17 25.36
C LEU A 112 -3.99 -0.33 25.57
N ALA A 113 -4.26 -1.61 25.31
CA ALA A 113 -5.57 -2.21 25.52
C ALA A 113 -6.01 -2.13 26.99
N ALA A 114 -5.09 -2.40 27.93
CA ALA A 114 -5.34 -2.24 29.37
C ALA A 114 -5.70 -0.79 29.73
N LYS A 115 -4.92 0.18 29.22
CA LYS A 115 -5.18 1.62 29.44
C LYS A 115 -6.50 2.09 28.82
N GLN A 116 -6.87 1.59 27.64
CA GLN A 116 -8.15 1.92 27.02
C GLN A 116 -9.34 1.40 27.84
N GLY A 117 -9.23 0.21 28.42
CA GLY A 117 -10.25 -0.33 29.33
C GLY A 117 -10.50 0.57 30.54
N GLU A 118 -9.44 1.08 31.17
CA GLU A 118 -9.54 2.01 32.31
C GLU A 118 -10.18 3.36 31.91
N VAL A 119 -9.88 3.87 30.72
CA VAL A 119 -10.49 5.10 30.19
C VAL A 119 -11.97 4.88 29.83
N ALA A 120 -12.33 3.71 29.29
CA ALA A 120 -13.71 3.37 28.99
C ALA A 120 -14.56 3.31 30.27
N HIS A 121 -14.08 2.62 31.31
CA HIS A 121 -14.80 2.52 32.59
C HIS A 121 -14.91 3.85 33.35
N SER A 122 -13.91 4.73 33.26
CA SER A 122 -13.96 6.06 33.90
C SER A 122 -14.87 7.05 33.17
N SER A 123 -14.99 6.95 31.83
CA SER A 123 -15.93 7.77 31.05
C SER A 123 -17.39 7.32 31.17
N GLU A 124 -17.63 6.01 31.36
CA GLU A 124 -18.95 5.47 31.70
C GLU A 124 -19.45 5.97 33.07
N ALA A 125 -18.59 5.92 34.09
CA ALA A 125 -18.91 6.38 35.45
C ALA A 125 -19.19 7.91 35.52
N ALA A 126 -18.55 8.70 34.66
CA ALA A 126 -18.78 10.15 34.57
C ALA A 126 -20.13 10.51 33.89
N ASN A 127 -20.67 9.64 33.04
CA ASN A 127 -21.95 9.86 32.36
C ASN A 127 -23.17 9.35 33.15
N THR A 128 -22.97 8.57 34.23
CA THR A 128 -24.06 8.05 35.08
C THR A 128 -24.38 8.93 36.30
N SER A 129 -23.71 10.08 36.44
CA SER A 129 -23.82 11.00 37.57
C SER A 129 -24.55 12.31 37.26
N LEU A 130 -25.37 12.32 36.19
CA LEU A 130 -26.38 13.33 35.85
C LEU A 130 -27.78 12.70 35.95
#